data_AF-A0A497H0S0-F1
#
_entry.id   AF-A0A497H0S0-F1
#
_cell.length_a   1.000
_cell.length_b   1.000
_cell.length_c   1.000
_cell.angle_alpha   90.00
_cell.angle_beta   90.00
_cell.angle_gamma   90.00
#
_symmetry.space_group_name_H-M   'P 1'
#
loop_
_entity.id
_entity.type
_entity.pdbx_description
1 polymer ?
#
loop_
_entity_poly.entity_id
_entity_poly.type
_entity_poly.pdbx_seq_one_letter_code
_entity_poly.pdbx_strand_id
1 'polypeptide(L)' 'MDELIERAHEAVDAIDRRVKQERREHFGKEVAMGADGTPTAHIDKIAEEVALEVIGKEANILSEEIGYIDNGKEYTV' A
#
# COMPACT_ATOMS: atom_id res chain seq x y z
N MET A 1 -0.30 11.47 15.47
CA MET A 1 1.07 11.25 14.96
C MET A 1 1.62 9.93 15.46
N ASP A 2 1.77 9.71 16.77
CA ASP A 2 2.29 8.44 17.31
C ASP A 2 1.48 7.21 16.87
N GLU A 3 0.15 7.32 16.86
CA GLU A 3 -0.75 6.27 16.35
C GLU A 3 -0.50 5.95 14.86
N LEU A 4 -0.26 6.96 14.02
CA LEU A 4 0.05 6.74 12.60
C LEU A 4 1.41 6.07 12.41
N ILE A 5 2.40 6.41 13.25
CA ILE A 5 3.71 5.75 13.25
C ILE A 5 3.56 4.27 13.64
N GLU A 6 2.77 3.98 14.67
CA GLU A 6 2.48 2.60 15.08
C GLU A 6 1.78 1.81 13.96
N ARG A 7 0.78 2.41 13.30
CA ARG A 7 0.08 1.80 12.15
C ARG A 7 1.02 1.58 10.97
N ALA A 8 1.95 2.49 10.72
CA ALA A 8 2.96 2.32 9.66
C ALA A 8 3.89 1.13 9.94
N HIS A 9 4.33 0.94 11.19
CA HIS A 9 5.10 -0.26 11.55
C HIS A 9 4.28 -1.54 11.40
N GLU A 10 3.00 -1.52 11.79
CA GLU A 10 2.09 -2.65 11.58
C GLU A 10 1.93 -2.98 10.09
N ALA A 11 1.82 -1.96 9.24
CA ALA A 11 1.74 -2.13 7.80
C ALA A 11 3.02 -2.76 7.22
N VAL A 12 4.21 -2.32 7.65
CA VAL A 12 5.49 -2.92 7.23
C VAL A 12 5.53 -4.42 7.56
N ASP A 13 5.17 -4.77 8.80
CA ASP A 13 5.16 -6.17 9.24
C ASP A 13 4.11 -7.01 8.49
N ALA A 14 2.94 -6.43 8.20
CA ALA A 14 1.90 -7.10 7.43
C ALA A 14 2.32 -7.32 5.97
N ILE A 15 2.92 -6.31 5.33
CA ILE A 15 3.44 -6.38 3.95
C ILE A 15 4.53 -7.44 3.87
N ASP A 16 5.52 -7.45 4.76
CA ASP A 16 6.60 -8.45 4.76
C ASP A 16 6.04 -9.88 4.86
N ARG A 17 5.09 -10.11 5.76
CA ARG A 17 4.43 -11.42 5.88
C ARG A 17 3.69 -11.81 4.61
N ARG A 18 2.92 -10.89 4.02
CA ARG A 18 2.09 -11.15 2.85
C ARG A 18 2.94 -11.40 1.60
N VAL A 19 3.98 -10.60 1.37
CA VAL A 19 4.89 -10.73 0.23
C VAL A 19 5.68 -12.03 0.29
N LYS A 20 6.10 -12.49 1.48
CA LYS A 20 6.78 -13.79 1.64
C LYS A 20 5.92 -15.00 1.26
N GLN A 21 4.60 -14.86 1.24
CA GLN A 21 3.67 -15.92 0.84
C GLN A 21 3.41 -15.95 -0.67
N GLU A 22 3.80 -14.90 -1.40
CA GLU A 22 3.63 -14.81 -2.85
C GLU A 22 4.63 -15.69 -3.60
N ARG A 23 4.22 -16.21 -4.76
CA ARG A 23 5.10 -17.02 -5.60
C ARG A 23 6.05 -16.10 -6.35
N ARG A 24 7.36 -16.34 -6.22
CA ARG A 24 8.43 -15.54 -6.84
C ARG A 24 8.30 -15.38 -8.36
N GLU A 25 7.66 -16.32 -9.04
CA GLU A 25 7.39 -16.23 -10.48
C GLU A 25 6.44 -15.10 -10.87
N HIS A 26 5.73 -14.48 -9.92
CA HIS A 26 4.91 -13.30 -10.14
C HIS A 26 5.65 -11.99 -9.85
N PHE A 27 6.85 -12.06 -9.27
CA PHE A 27 7.60 -10.86 -8.89
C PHE A 27 8.06 -10.16 -10.19
N GLY A 28 7.65 -8.90 -10.36
CA GLY A 28 7.91 -8.13 -11.58
C GLY A 28 6.92 -8.34 -12.73
N LYS A 29 5.86 -9.15 -12.56
CA LYS A 29 4.78 -9.18 -13.54
C LYS A 29 3.98 -7.89 -13.44
N GLU A 30 3.94 -7.13 -14.52
CA GLU A 30 3.07 -5.95 -14.65
C GLU A 30 1.60 -6.40 -14.70
N VAL A 31 0.76 -5.79 -13.86
CA VAL A 31 -0.66 -6.17 -13.71
C VAL A 31 -1.63 -5.01 -13.91
N ALA A 32 -1.14 -3.77 -13.82
CA ALA A 32 -1.92 -2.55 -13.98
C ALA A 32 -1.03 -1.37 -14.39
N MET A 33 -1.65 -0.23 -14.62
CA MET A 33 -0.99 1.07 -14.71
C MET A 33 -1.33 1.86 -13.45
N GLY A 34 -0.33 2.41 -12.78
CA GLY A 34 -0.50 3.24 -11.60
C GLY A 34 -1.14 4.58 -11.92
N ALA A 35 -1.68 5.24 -10.89
CA ALA A 35 -2.23 6.58 -10.98
C ALA A 35 -1.16 7.64 -11.31
N ASP A 36 0.10 7.34 -10.99
CA ASP A 36 1.29 8.11 -11.36
C ASP A 36 1.69 7.95 -12.85
N GLY A 37 1.14 6.96 -13.54
CA GLY A 37 1.42 6.65 -14.94
C GLY A 37 2.56 5.66 -15.19
N THR A 38 3.00 4.91 -14.16
CA THR A 38 4.01 3.84 -14.31
C THR A 38 3.40 2.44 -14.24
N PRO A 39 4.03 1.40 -14.82
CA PRO A 39 3.53 0.03 -14.70
C PRO A 39 3.55 -0.46 -13.25
N THR A 40 2.42 -0.95 -12.75
CA THR A 40 2.31 -1.56 -11.42
C THR A 40 2.69 -3.03 -11.50
N ALA A 41 3.70 -3.47 -10.73
CA ALA A 41 4.01 -4.88 -10.60
C ALA A 41 3.06 -5.58 -9.62
N HIS A 42 2.96 -6.90 -9.74
CA HIS A 42 2.14 -7.73 -8.84
C HIS A 42 2.48 -7.49 -7.36
N ILE A 43 3.75 -7.28 -7.04
CA ILE A 43 4.18 -7.09 -5.63
C ILE A 43 3.79 -5.72 -5.10
N ASP A 44 3.77 -4.70 -5.96
CA ASP A 44 3.36 -3.34 -5.61
C ASP A 44 1.88 -3.33 -5.23
N LYS A 45 1.05 -3.96 -6.07
CA LYS A 45 -0.38 -4.16 -5.80
C LYS A 45 -0.63 -4.89 -4.47
N ILE A 46 0.09 -5.98 -4.21
CA ILE A 46 -0.06 -6.73 -2.95
C ILE A 46 0.39 -5.90 -1.73
N ALA A 47 1.48 -5.15 -1.84
CA ALA A 47 1.96 -4.30 -0.77
C ALA A 47 0.95 -3.17 -0.46
N GLU A 48 0.42 -2.54 -1.50
CA GLU A 48 -0.58 -1.48 -1.38
C GLU A 48 -1.90 -1.98 -0.77
N GLU A 49 -2.43 -3.11 -1.26
CA GLU A 49 -3.67 -3.69 -0.71
C GLU A 49 -3.56 -3.92 0.80
N VAL A 50 -2.42 -4.45 1.26
CA VAL A 50 -2.16 -4.66 2.69
C VAL A 50 -1.97 -3.35 3.44
N ALA A 51 -1.26 -2.37 2.86
CA ALA A 51 -1.11 -1.06 3.48
C ALA A 51 -2.49 -0.42 3.71
N LEU A 52 -3.36 -0.44 2.70
CA LEU A 52 -4.73 0.10 2.78
C LEU A 52 -5.58 -0.63 3.82
N GLU A 53 -5.41 -1.94 4.00
CA GLU A 53 -6.10 -2.68 5.07
C GLU A 53 -5.70 -2.21 6.48
N VAL A 54 -4.45 -1.79 6.67
CA VAL A 54 -3.90 -1.40 7.99
C VAL A 54 -4.07 0.09 8.29
N ILE A 55 -3.68 0.97 7.36
CA ILE A 55 -3.68 2.44 7.58
C ILE A 55 -4.78 3.17 6.80
N GLY A 56 -5.45 2.51 5.85
CA GLY A 56 -6.33 3.13 4.85
C GLY A 56 -7.55 3.87 5.39
N LYS A 57 -7.83 3.83 6.70
CA LYS A 57 -8.90 4.59 7.37
C LYS A 57 -8.41 5.56 8.43
N GLU A 58 -7.12 5.57 8.75
CA GLU A 58 -6.55 6.40 9.81
C GLU A 58 -6.00 7.74 9.30
N ALA A 59 -5.72 7.83 8.00
CA ALA A 59 -5.27 9.02 7.30
C ALA A 59 -5.95 9.13 5.92
N ASN A 60 -5.84 10.28 5.26
CA ASN A 60 -6.03 10.35 3.81
C ASN A 60 -4.87 9.61 3.15
N ILE A 61 -5.09 9.01 1.99
CA ILE A 61 -4.06 8.20 1.32
C ILE A 61 -3.64 8.90 0.03
N LEU A 62 -2.34 9.01 -0.22
CA LEU A 62 -1.79 9.38 -1.52
C LEU A 62 -0.81 8.29 -1.96
N SER A 63 -1.27 7.35 -2.80
CA SER A 63 -0.42 6.30 -3.33
C SER A 63 -0.11 6.47 -4.82
N GLU A 64 0.97 5.82 -5.26
CA GLU A 64 1.44 5.82 -6.65
C GLU A 64 0.45 5.08 -7.57
N GLU A 65 -0.20 4.03 -7.07
CA GLU A 65 -0.95 3.08 -7.86
C GLU A 65 -2.44 3.42 -7.94
N ILE A 66 -3.05 3.92 -6.85
CA ILE A 66 -4.49 4.28 -6.84
C ILE A 66 -4.76 5.78 -6.64
N GLY A 67 -3.73 6.59 -6.40
CA GLY A 67 -3.85 8.04 -6.27
C GLY A 67 -4.37 8.48 -4.91
N TYR A 68 -5.25 9.49 -4.89
CA TYR A 68 -5.70 10.13 -3.66
C TYR A 68 -7.05 9.60 -3.14
N ILE A 69 -7.07 9.15 -1.88
CA ILE A 69 -8.29 8.83 -1.12
C ILE A 69 -8.47 9.85 0.00
N ASP A 70 -9.58 10.59 -0.05
CA ASP A 70 -10.00 11.47 1.04
C ASP A 70 -10.85 10.71 2.06
N ASN A 71 -10.30 10.54 3.27
CA ASN A 71 -10.98 9.93 4.41
C ASN A 71 -11.48 10.98 5.42
N GLY A 72 -11.38 12.27 5.09
CA GLY A 72 -11.71 13.38 5.99
C GLY A 72 -10.78 13.47 7.20
N LYS A 73 -9.55 12.96 7.09
CA LYS A 73 -8.55 12.98 8.17
C LYS A 73 -7.66 14.21 8.07
N GLU A 74 -7.02 14.55 9.18
CA GLU A 74 -6.11 15.70 9.26
C GLU A 74 -4.80 15.47 8.49
N TYR A 75 -4.32 14.22 8.46
CA TYR A 75 -3.04 13.84 7.89
C TYR A 75 -3.22 13.00 6.63
N THR A 76 -2.27 13.13 5.70
CA THR A 76 -2.13 12.28 4.50
C THR A 76 -0.89 11.43 4.64
N VAL A 77 -0.99 10.16 4.26
CA VAL A 77 0.10 9.19 4.21
C VAL A 77 0.30 8.67 2.80
#